data_AF-A0A1G1RPL7-F1
#
_entry.id   AF-A0A1G1RPL7-F1
#
_cell.length_a   1.000
_cell.length_b   1.000
_cell.length_c   1.000
_cell.angle_alpha   90.00
_cell.angle_beta   90.00
_cell.angle_gamma   90.00
#
_symmetry.space_group_name_H-M   'P 1'
#
loop_
_entity.id
_entity.type
_entity.pdbx_description
1 polymer ?
#
loop_
_entity_poly.entity_id
_entity_poly.type
_entity_poly.pdbx_seq_one_letter_code
_entity_poly.pdbx_strand_id
1 'polypeptide(L)'
;MQTDEGRTYDVRILVQKNNIGLWQLTGMAARIGKLGSITSNLHGGGSAYELLPVLQKQFEDKQAGEIMKSLSQLAMRIPLILEQYHGRLAELGIDIGIDPFGKLWIIEVNSKPGHSSFSHFSDPSVSRSSISNPIHYAGYLLNKFKKNEVSLLPQAHRRVT
;
A
#
# COMPACT_ATOMS: atom_id res chain seq x y z
N MET A 1 18.09 -4.48 4.36
CA MET A 1 18.66 -5.86 4.27
C MET A 1 19.22 -6.09 2.88
N GLN A 2 20.03 -7.12 2.66
CA GLN A 2 20.68 -7.35 1.37
C GLN A 2 20.13 -8.61 0.70
N THR A 3 20.10 -8.60 -0.63
CA THR A 3 19.92 -9.82 -1.43
C THR A 3 21.15 -10.71 -1.33
N ASP A 4 21.09 -11.96 -1.79
CA ASP A 4 22.26 -12.86 -1.90
C ASP A 4 23.39 -12.25 -2.74
N GLU A 5 23.04 -11.42 -3.73
CA GLU A 5 24.00 -10.65 -4.55
C GLU A 5 24.58 -9.41 -3.82
N GLY A 6 24.32 -9.23 -2.53
CA GLY A 6 24.82 -8.11 -1.71
C GLY A 6 24.13 -6.76 -1.98
N ARG A 7 22.96 -6.74 -2.63
CA ARG A 7 22.23 -5.49 -2.96
C ARG A 7 21.20 -5.16 -1.90
N THR A 8 21.21 -3.94 -1.38
CA THR A 8 20.22 -3.51 -0.38
C THR A 8 18.81 -3.54 -0.96
N TYR A 9 17.86 -4.16 -0.26
CA TYR A 9 16.45 -4.14 -0.64
C TYR A 9 15.50 -3.96 0.55
N ASP A 10 14.29 -3.53 0.22
CA ASP A 10 13.11 -3.53 1.09
C ASP A 10 11.85 -3.87 0.28
N VAL A 11 10.72 -3.97 0.97
CA VAL A 11 9.40 -4.16 0.38
C VAL A 11 8.56 -2.90 0.57
N ARG A 12 8.10 -2.32 -0.54
CA ARG A 12 7.05 -1.30 -0.59
C ARG A 12 5.70 -1.98 -0.67
N ILE A 13 4.86 -1.80 0.33
CA ILE A 13 3.44 -2.15 0.30
C ILE A 13 2.64 -0.86 0.07
N LEU A 14 1.72 -0.87 -0.90
CA LEU A 14 0.75 0.20 -1.10
C LEU A 14 -0.64 -0.30 -0.73
N VAL A 15 -1.27 0.39 0.21
CA VAL A 15 -2.66 0.15 0.64
C VAL A 15 -3.46 1.43 0.48
N GLN A 16 -4.66 1.30 -0.06
CA GLN A 16 -5.50 2.46 -0.40
C GLN A 16 -6.94 2.16 -0.03
N LYS A 17 -7.72 3.21 0.23
CA LYS A 17 -9.17 3.09 0.30
C LYS A 17 -9.76 2.99 -1.10
N ASN A 18 -10.73 2.10 -1.25
CA ASN A 18 -11.46 1.91 -2.49
C ASN A 18 -12.66 2.88 -2.60
N ASN A 19 -13.44 2.72 -3.66
CA ASN A 19 -14.64 3.50 -3.98
C ASN A 19 -15.81 3.34 -2.99
N ILE A 20 -15.69 2.47 -1.99
CA ILE A 20 -16.66 2.32 -0.90
C ILE A 20 -16.06 2.69 0.47
N GLY A 21 -14.84 3.22 0.47
CA GLY A 21 -14.15 3.72 1.66
C GLY A 21 -13.48 2.65 2.51
N LEU A 22 -13.32 1.42 2.01
CA LEU A 22 -12.64 0.33 2.70
C LEU A 22 -11.18 0.23 2.27
N TRP A 23 -10.29 -0.06 3.22
CA TRP A 23 -8.89 -0.35 2.93
C TRP A 23 -8.75 -1.63 2.09
N GLN A 24 -7.84 -1.60 1.12
CA GLN A 24 -7.43 -2.76 0.34
C GLN A 24 -5.93 -2.71 0.05
N LEU A 25 -5.33 -3.88 -0.15
CA LEU A 25 -3.99 -3.99 -0.72
C LEU A 25 -4.05 -3.65 -2.21
N THR A 26 -3.34 -2.61 -2.62
CA THR A 26 -3.22 -2.24 -4.04
C THR A 26 -2.04 -2.96 -4.69
N GLY A 27 -0.89 -3.05 -4.01
CA GLY A 27 0.29 -3.69 -4.57
C GLY A 27 1.43 -3.86 -3.58
N MET A 28 2.35 -4.77 -3.90
CA MET A 28 3.62 -4.95 -3.20
C MET A 28 4.76 -5.02 -4.20
N ALA A 29 5.85 -4.31 -3.92
CA ALA A 29 7.05 -4.27 -4.74
C ALA A 29 8.29 -4.50 -3.89
N ALA A 30 9.24 -5.28 -4.38
CA ALA A 30 10.60 -5.25 -3.86
C ALA A 30 11.34 -4.07 -4.49
N ARG A 31 11.93 -3.19 -3.67
CA ARG A 31 12.82 -2.11 -4.16
C ARG A 31 14.25 -2.53 -3.91
N ILE A 32 15.01 -2.74 -4.98
CA ILE A 32 16.40 -3.19 -4.92
C ILE A 32 17.30 -2.03 -5.32
N GLY A 33 18.23 -1.67 -4.44
CA GLY A 33 19.24 -0.65 -4.68
C GLY A 33 20.31 -1.10 -5.67
N LYS A 34 21.07 -0.14 -6.19
CA LYS A 34 22.25 -0.42 -7.00
C LYS A 34 23.30 -1.18 -6.17
N LEU A 35 24.11 -2.02 -6.83
CA LEU A 35 25.24 -2.69 -6.17
C LEU A 35 26.15 -1.66 -5.47
N GLY A 36 26.51 -1.93 -4.21
CA GLY A 36 27.28 -1.01 -3.37
C GLY A 36 26.48 0.16 -2.77
N SER A 37 25.18 0.28 -3.07
CA SER A 37 24.33 1.29 -2.44
C SER A 37 23.91 0.87 -1.03
N ILE A 38 24.02 1.81 -0.10
CA ILE A 38 23.48 1.68 1.27
C ILE A 38 21.95 1.81 1.32
N THR A 39 21.31 2.29 0.24
CA THR A 39 19.84 2.45 0.17
C THR A 39 19.22 1.75 -1.04
N SER A 40 17.97 1.35 -0.89
CA SER A 40 17.04 0.77 -1.90
C SER A 40 16.25 1.84 -2.66
N ASN A 41 16.50 3.13 -2.42
CA ASN A 41 15.70 4.23 -2.97
C ASN A 41 15.73 4.27 -4.50
N LEU A 42 14.54 4.32 -5.11
CA LEU A 42 14.38 4.40 -6.57
C LEU A 42 15.01 5.66 -7.17
N HIS A 43 14.95 6.80 -6.46
CA HIS A 43 15.59 8.05 -6.88
C HIS A 43 17.12 7.97 -6.97
N GLY A 44 17.75 7.01 -6.29
CA GLY A 44 19.19 6.75 -6.35
C GLY A 44 19.61 5.76 -7.45
N GLY A 45 18.71 5.41 -8.37
CA GLY A 45 18.96 4.42 -9.42
C GLY A 45 18.64 2.97 -9.02
N GLY A 46 17.89 2.77 -7.94
CA GLY A 46 17.29 1.48 -7.61
C GLY A 46 16.18 1.08 -8.59
N SER A 47 15.77 -0.18 -8.55
CA SER A 47 14.70 -0.73 -9.41
C SER A 47 13.62 -1.41 -8.58
N ALA A 48 12.38 -1.34 -9.06
CA ALA A 48 11.25 -2.02 -8.45
C ALA A 48 10.92 -3.30 -9.21
N TYR A 49 10.65 -4.37 -8.48
CA TYR A 49 10.32 -5.68 -9.01
C TYR A 49 9.08 -6.24 -8.34
N GLU A 50 8.40 -7.16 -9.03
CA GLU A 50 7.38 -7.98 -8.41
C GLU A 50 7.97 -8.75 -7.24
N LEU A 51 7.25 -8.74 -6.11
CA LEU A 51 7.81 -9.19 -4.85
C LEU A 51 8.05 -10.70 -4.80
N LEU A 52 7.08 -11.50 -5.26
CA LEU A 52 7.14 -12.96 -5.12
C LEU A 52 8.37 -13.57 -5.81
N PRO A 53 8.70 -13.24 -7.09
CA PRO A 53 9.93 -13.72 -7.71
C PRO A 53 11.21 -13.31 -6.98
N VAL A 54 11.22 -12.15 -6.31
CA VAL A 54 12.36 -11.74 -5.50
C VAL A 54 12.45 -12.60 -4.24
N LEU A 55 11.34 -12.82 -3.54
CA LEU A 55 11.34 -13.66 -2.33
C LEU A 55 11.74 -15.10 -2.63
N GLN A 56 11.27 -15.69 -3.74
CA GLN A 56 11.64 -17.06 -4.14
C GLN A 56 13.12 -17.21 -4.51
N LYS A 57 13.81 -16.11 -4.85
CA LYS A 57 15.26 -16.12 -5.03
C LYS A 57 16.02 -16.06 -3.72
N GLN A 58 15.41 -15.55 -2.64
CA GLN A 58 16.06 -15.27 -1.36
C GLN A 58 15.72 -16.28 -0.27
N PHE A 59 14.59 -16.97 -0.41
CA PHE A 59 14.05 -17.90 0.56
C PHE A 59 13.51 -19.14 -0.14
N GLU A 60 13.44 -20.25 0.57
CA GLU A 60 12.71 -21.44 0.10
C GLU A 60 11.24 -21.09 -0.19
N ASP A 61 10.62 -21.74 -1.18
CA ASP A 61 9.25 -21.43 -1.63
C ASP A 61 8.23 -21.37 -0.50
N LYS A 62 8.33 -22.30 0.46
CA LYS A 62 7.44 -22.33 1.62
C LYS A 62 7.60 -21.07 2.48
N GLN A 63 8.83 -20.68 2.79
CA GLN A 63 9.12 -19.50 3.59
C GLN A 63 8.75 -18.21 2.85
N ALA A 64 9.02 -18.13 1.54
CA ALA A 64 8.57 -17.02 0.70
C ALA A 64 7.04 -16.85 0.75
N GLY A 65 6.28 -17.95 0.71
CA GLY A 65 4.83 -17.94 0.88
C GLY A 65 4.37 -17.45 2.25
N GLU A 66 5.05 -17.88 3.33
CA GLU A 66 4.76 -17.43 4.70
C GLU A 66 5.05 -15.93 4.89
N ILE A 67 6.14 -15.43 4.30
CA ILE A 67 6.49 -14.01 4.26
C ILE A 67 5.39 -13.21 3.53
N MET A 68 4.99 -13.64 2.33
CA MET A 68 3.92 -12.98 1.55
C MET A 68 2.60 -12.89 2.34
N LYS A 69 2.23 -13.98 3.03
CA LYS A 69 1.04 -14.01 3.88
C LYS A 69 1.15 -13.02 5.03
N SER A 70 2.31 -12.96 5.68
CA SER A 70 2.57 -12.06 6.81
C SER A 70 2.53 -10.59 6.39
N LEU A 71 3.15 -10.25 5.25
CA LEU A 71 3.08 -8.91 4.65
C LEU A 71 1.64 -8.51 4.35
N SER A 72 0.82 -9.44 3.81
CA SER A 72 -0.59 -9.17 3.49
C SER A 72 -1.43 -8.91 4.74
N GLN A 73 -1.13 -9.62 5.83
CA GLN A 73 -1.77 -9.36 7.13
C GLN A 73 -1.38 -8.01 7.71
N LEU A 74 -0.10 -7.62 7.63
CA LEU A 74 0.37 -6.30 8.06
C LEU A 74 -0.28 -5.19 7.25
N ALA A 75 -0.38 -5.36 5.93
CA ALA A 75 -1.01 -4.42 5.01
C ALA A 75 -2.45 -4.08 5.42
N MET A 76 -3.21 -5.05 5.95
CA MET A 76 -4.59 -4.83 6.38
C MET A 76 -4.72 -4.32 7.81
N ARG A 77 -3.74 -4.58 8.69
CA ARG A 77 -3.78 -4.18 10.11
C ARG A 77 -3.27 -2.76 10.36
N ILE A 78 -2.14 -2.41 9.75
CA ILE A 78 -1.47 -1.11 9.98
C ILE A 78 -2.39 0.09 9.69
N PRO A 79 -3.14 0.13 8.57
CA PRO A 79 -3.98 1.28 8.25
C PRO A 79 -5.08 1.52 9.27
N LEU A 80 -5.68 0.44 9.80
CA LEU A 80 -6.73 0.51 10.81
C LEU A 80 -6.22 1.13 12.10
N ILE A 81 -5.03 0.72 12.54
CA ILE A 81 -4.39 1.26 13.75
C ILE A 81 -4.04 2.73 13.54
N LEU A 82 -3.36 3.09 12.45
CA LEU A 82 -2.94 4.47 12.22
C LEU A 82 -4.12 5.43 12.07
N GLU A 83 -5.19 5.00 11.40
CA GLU A 83 -6.40 5.81 11.26
C GLU A 83 -7.10 6.09 12.59
N GLN A 84 -7.00 5.20 13.59
CA GLN A 84 -7.54 5.45 14.93
C GLN A 84 -6.84 6.61 15.64
N TYR A 85 -5.53 6.80 15.42
CA TYR A 85 -4.73 7.82 16.10
C TYR A 85 -4.57 9.12 15.30
N HIS A 86 -4.55 9.04 13.98
CA HIS A 86 -4.30 10.18 13.10
C HIS A 86 -5.57 10.70 12.39
N GLY A 87 -6.71 10.06 12.63
CA GLY A 87 -7.95 10.36 11.94
C GLY A 87 -7.94 9.83 10.51
N ARG A 88 -8.86 10.37 9.69
CA ARG A 88 -9.15 9.81 8.36
C ARG A 88 -7.93 9.88 7.43
N LEU A 89 -7.49 8.71 6.98
CA LEU A 89 -6.47 8.54 5.94
C LEU A 89 -7.10 8.02 4.64
N ALA A 90 -6.32 8.07 3.55
CA ALA A 90 -6.74 7.66 2.20
C ALA A 90 -5.85 6.55 1.63
N GLU A 91 -4.54 6.67 1.83
CA GLU A 91 -3.55 5.73 1.33
C GLU A 91 -2.33 5.70 2.26
N LEU A 92 -1.60 4.60 2.23
CA LEU A 92 -0.33 4.43 2.94
C LEU A 92 0.65 3.65 2.07
N GLY A 93 1.89 4.14 1.99
CA GLY A 93 3.04 3.37 1.57
C GLY A 93 3.77 2.87 2.81
N ILE A 94 3.91 1.56 2.96
CA ILE A 94 4.55 0.92 4.11
C ILE A 94 5.84 0.27 3.61
N ASP A 95 6.96 0.67 4.18
CA ASP A 95 8.28 0.14 3.81
C ASP A 95 8.72 -0.88 4.86
N ILE A 96 8.95 -2.11 4.41
CA ILE A 96 9.27 -3.26 5.26
C ILE A 96 10.63 -3.81 4.88
N GLY A 97 11.50 -3.96 5.88
CA GLY A 97 12.70 -4.78 5.78
C GLY A 97 12.41 -6.25 6.07
N ILE A 98 13.11 -7.16 5.38
CA ILE A 98 13.07 -8.60 5.63
C ILE A 98 14.49 -9.07 5.96
N ASP A 99 14.68 -9.63 7.16
CA ASP A 99 16.00 -10.12 7.59
C ASP A 99 16.32 -11.51 7.03
N PRO A 100 17.58 -11.99 7.15
CA PRO A 100 17.98 -13.28 6.60
C PRO A 100 17.19 -14.48 7.15
N PHE A 101 16.49 -14.31 8.28
CA PHE A 101 15.63 -15.35 8.86
C PHE A 101 14.15 -15.20 8.45
N GLY A 102 13.83 -14.24 7.58
CA GLY A 102 12.48 -13.96 7.11
C GLY A 102 11.66 -13.08 8.05
N LYS A 103 12.26 -12.49 9.10
CA LYS A 103 11.53 -11.62 10.02
C LYS A 103 11.29 -10.26 9.38
N LEU A 104 10.08 -9.74 9.59
CA LEU A 104 9.62 -8.48 9.04
C LEU A 104 9.89 -7.32 10.02
N TRP A 105 10.40 -6.21 9.49
CA TRP A 105 10.72 -5.00 10.24
C TRP A 105 10.09 -3.79 9.55
N ILE A 106 9.25 -3.04 10.25
CA ILE A 106 8.71 -1.79 9.70
C ILE A 106 9.83 -0.75 9.71
N ILE A 107 10.12 -0.17 8.54
CA ILE A 107 11.09 0.91 8.38
C ILE A 107 10.37 2.26 8.50
N GLU A 108 9.36 2.47 7.67
CA GLU A 108 8.56 3.69 7.67
C GLU A 108 7.13 3.46 7.14
N VAL A 109 6.23 4.39 7.46
CA VAL A 109 4.87 4.45 6.90
C VAL A 109 4.58 5.87 6.44
N ASN A 110 4.29 6.05 5.16
CA ASN A 110 4.06 7.34 4.52
C ASN A 110 2.59 7.48 4.09
N SER A 111 1.91 8.53 4.53
CA SER A 111 0.51 8.82 4.15
C SER A 111 0.34 9.53 2.81
N LYS A 112 1.44 9.83 2.12
CA LYS A 112 1.48 10.37 0.75
C LYS A 112 2.62 9.72 -0.04
N PRO A 113 2.49 8.42 -0.35
CA PRO A 113 3.55 7.68 -1.01
C PRO A 113 3.70 8.06 -2.49
N GLY A 114 4.89 7.88 -3.05
CA GLY A 114 5.07 7.86 -4.50
C GLY A 114 4.64 6.52 -5.11
N HIS A 115 4.15 6.54 -6.35
CA HIS A 115 3.59 5.35 -7.03
C HIS A 115 4.53 4.70 -8.05
N SER A 116 5.74 5.26 -8.24
CA SER A 116 6.71 4.81 -9.25
C SER A 116 7.18 3.37 -9.05
N SER A 117 7.05 2.80 -7.85
CA SER A 117 7.37 1.40 -7.59
C SER A 117 6.51 0.41 -8.39
N PHE A 118 5.38 0.86 -8.95
CA PHE A 118 4.41 0.00 -9.65
C PHE A 118 4.35 0.27 -11.16
N SER A 119 5.16 1.18 -11.71
CA SER A 119 5.03 1.65 -13.10
C SER A 119 5.37 0.61 -14.16
N HIS A 120 6.19 -0.39 -13.80
CA HIS A 120 6.70 -1.42 -14.72
C HIS A 120 6.26 -2.84 -14.34
N PHE A 121 5.21 -2.97 -13.54
CA PHE A 121 4.64 -4.27 -13.20
C PHE A 121 4.06 -4.93 -14.44
N SER A 122 4.13 -6.27 -14.50
CA SER A 122 3.60 -7.01 -15.65
C SER A 122 2.09 -6.86 -15.76
N ASP A 123 1.40 -6.78 -14.62
CA ASP A 123 -0.01 -6.44 -14.53
C ASP A 123 -0.21 -4.90 -14.49
N PRO A 124 -0.71 -4.27 -15.56
CA PRO A 124 -0.96 -2.83 -15.60
C PRO A 124 -2.10 -2.41 -14.67
N SER A 125 -2.92 -3.34 -14.17
CA SER A 125 -4.03 -3.05 -13.26
C SER A 125 -3.53 -2.47 -11.94
N VAL A 126 -2.37 -2.93 -11.44
CA VAL A 126 -1.76 -2.45 -10.19
C VAL A 126 -1.33 -0.99 -10.34
N SER A 127 -0.60 -0.67 -11.40
CA SER A 127 -0.19 0.70 -11.73
C SER A 127 -1.40 1.62 -11.87
N ARG A 128 -2.41 1.20 -12.63
CA ARG A 128 -3.65 1.97 -12.83
C ARG A 128 -4.42 2.17 -11.52
N SER A 129 -4.51 1.15 -10.68
CA SER A 129 -5.21 1.22 -9.39
C SER A 129 -4.47 2.13 -8.41
N SER A 130 -3.14 2.08 -8.40
CA SER A 130 -2.31 2.96 -7.56
C SER A 130 -2.62 4.45 -7.80
N ILE A 131 -2.90 4.82 -9.05
CA ILE A 131 -3.22 6.20 -9.44
C ILE A 131 -4.71 6.50 -9.25
N SER A 132 -5.61 5.56 -9.56
CA SER A 132 -7.06 5.84 -9.62
C SER A 132 -7.79 5.68 -8.28
N ASN A 133 -7.33 4.83 -7.36
CA ASN A 133 -8.00 4.60 -6.08
C ASN A 133 -8.16 5.87 -5.22
N PRO A 134 -7.17 6.78 -5.11
CA PRO A 134 -7.36 8.04 -4.39
C PRO A 134 -8.50 8.89 -4.96
N ILE A 135 -8.65 8.90 -6.29
CA ILE A 135 -9.73 9.60 -6.99
C ILE A 135 -11.07 8.93 -6.69
N HIS A 136 -11.13 7.59 -6.76
CA HIS A 136 -12.33 6.83 -6.41
C HIS A 136 -12.76 7.07 -4.97
N TYR A 137 -11.82 7.12 -4.03
CA TYR A 137 -12.11 7.43 -2.63
C TYR A 137 -12.58 8.88 -2.44
N ALA A 138 -12.00 9.85 -3.16
CA ALA A 138 -12.51 11.22 -3.18
C ALA A 138 -13.97 11.28 -3.66
N GLY A 139 -14.32 10.51 -4.70
CA GLY A 139 -15.69 10.36 -5.18
C GLY A 139 -16.64 9.75 -4.12
N TYR A 140 -16.18 8.72 -3.40
CA TYR A 140 -16.91 8.16 -2.25
C TYR A 140 -17.21 9.22 -1.19
N LEU A 141 -16.19 10.01 -0.81
CA LEU A 141 -16.35 11.07 0.19
C LEU A 141 -17.36 12.11 -0.27
N LEU A 142 -17.26 12.59 -1.51
CA LEU A 142 -18.20 13.57 -2.07
C LEU A 142 -19.65 13.06 -2.02
N ASN A 143 -19.88 11.80 -2.39
CA ASN A 143 -21.20 11.19 -2.33
C ASN A 143 -21.72 11.04 -0.89
N LYS A 144 -20.84 10.71 0.07
CA LYS A 144 -21.19 10.63 1.49
C LYS A 144 -21.55 12.01 2.04
N PHE A 145 -20.81 13.05 1.70
CA PHE A 145 -21.11 14.43 2.08
C PHE A 145 -22.50 14.87 1.59
N LYS A 146 -22.80 14.66 0.30
CA LYS A 146 -24.13 15.00 -0.27
C LYS A 146 -25.28 14.30 0.44
N LYS A 147 -25.13 13.02 0.78
CA LYS A 147 -26.16 12.27 1.52
C LYS A 147 -26.39 12.85 2.92
N ASN A 148 -25.32 13.23 3.60
CA ASN A 148 -25.41 13.82 4.94
C ASN A 148 -26.10 15.21 4.89
N GLU A 149 -25.85 16.04 3.88
CA GLU A 149 -26.56 17.32 3.72
C GLU A 149 -28.06 17.14 3.47
N VAL A 150 -28.44 16.19 2.59
CA VAL A 150 -29.85 15.88 2.31
C VAL A 150 -30.58 15.37 3.56
N SER A 151 -29.91 14.61 4.43
CA SER A 151 -30.50 14.14 5.70
C SER A 151 -30.69 15.21 6.78
N LEU A 152 -30.04 16.37 6.64
CA LEU A 152 -30.13 17.49 7.58
C LEU A 152 -31.19 18.54 7.16
N LEU A 153 -31.80 18.39 5.98
CA LEU A 153 -32.92 19.23 5.58
C LEU A 153 -34.17 18.88 6.42
N PRO A 154 -34.86 19.86 7.04
CA PRO A 154 -36.06 19.59 7.81
C PRO A 154 -37.09 18.89 6.92
N GLN A 155 -37.66 17.77 7.38
CA GLN A 155 -38.82 17.18 6.73
C GLN A 155 -39.99 18.16 6.88
N ALA A 156 -40.17 19.02 5.88
CA ALA A 156 -41.33 19.89 5.77
C ALA A 156 -42.58 19.02 5.85
N HIS A 157 -43.33 19.21 6.94
CA HIS A 157 -44.56 18.51 7.21
C HIS A 157 -45.48 18.60 5.98
N ARG A 158 -45.71 17.48 5.30
CA ARG A 158 -46.90 17.29 4.49
C ARG A 158 -48.10 17.26 5.44
N ARG A 159 -48.66 18.43 5.75
CA ARG A 159 -50.05 18.50 6.22
C ARG A 159 -50.92 18.18 5.01
N VAL A 160 -51.50 16.99 5.06
CA VAL A 160 -52.66 16.61 4.25
C VAL A 160 -53.84 17.44 4.76
N THR A 161 -54.46 18.18 3.85
CA THR A 161 -55.86 18.64 3.93
C THR A 161 -56.52 18.28 2.62
#